data_AF-A0AAN9CS87-F1
#
_entry.id   AF-A0AAN9CS87-F1
#
_cell.length_a   1.000
_cell.length_b   1.000
_cell.length_c   1.000
_cell.angle_alpha   90.00
_cell.angle_beta   90.00
_cell.angle_gamma   90.00
#
_symmetry.space_group_name_H-M   'P 1'
#
loop_
_entity.id
_entity.type
_entity.pdbx_description
1 polymer ?
#
loop_
_entity_poly.entity_id
_entity_poly.type
_entity_poly.pdbx_seq_one_letter_code
_entity_poly.pdbx_strand_id
1 'polypeptide(L)'
;MANDGPAEDYPTEIEENLNDFDSSVSSVQNMVQTLVSVSRSDHLRKLDPLDQAKLDLMSAYALNSMFWMYLVTQGVNPKDHAIKQELERIRTYMNKVKEITDRRKAARLDKDAASRFVRSALWEPEDKKRKDTKRKNTTEQSHKGKHIRFS
;
A
#
# COMPACT_ATOMS: atom_id res chain seq x y z
N MET A 1 11.57 -62.02 33.65
CA MET A 1 11.63 -60.55 33.75
C MET A 1 11.82 -60.04 32.34
N ALA A 2 10.82 -59.34 31.79
CA ALA A 2 10.88 -58.80 30.44
C ALA A 2 11.92 -57.67 30.42
N ASN A 3 12.77 -57.70 29.41
CA ASN A 3 13.78 -56.68 29.16
C ASN A 3 13.06 -55.42 28.66
N ASP A 4 12.81 -54.46 29.56
CA ASP A 4 12.50 -53.08 29.20
C ASP A 4 13.77 -52.48 28.57
N GLY A 5 13.94 -52.69 27.28
CA GLY A 5 14.91 -51.93 26.49
C GLY A 5 14.47 -50.47 26.44
N PRO A 6 15.41 -49.50 26.40
CA PRO A 6 15.04 -48.10 26.22
C PRO A 6 14.20 -48.02 24.95
N ALA A 7 13.06 -47.32 25.03
CA ALA A 7 12.17 -47.10 23.90
C ALA A 7 13.01 -46.74 22.68
N GLU A 8 12.80 -47.42 21.55
CA GLU A 8 13.47 -47.05 20.30
C GLU A 8 13.07 -45.61 19.97
N ASP A 9 13.92 -44.68 20.39
CA ASP A 9 13.92 -43.32 19.89
C ASP A 9 14.04 -43.39 18.37
N TYR A 10 13.38 -42.45 17.72
CA TYR A 10 13.31 -42.30 16.27
C TYR A 10 14.69 -42.47 15.58
N PRO A 11 14.72 -42.79 14.26
CA PRO A 11 15.98 -42.97 13.53
C PRO A 11 16.95 -41.78 13.72
N THR A 12 18.22 -42.05 14.00
CA THR A 12 19.20 -40.99 14.33
C THR A 12 19.46 -40.04 13.16
N GLU A 13 19.18 -40.47 11.92
CA GLU A 13 19.30 -39.64 10.72
C GLU A 13 18.34 -38.44 10.71
N ILE A 14 17.27 -38.47 11.52
CA ILE A 14 16.32 -37.35 11.63
C ILE A 14 16.50 -36.53 12.91
N GLU A 15 17.42 -36.92 13.80
CA GLU A 15 17.61 -36.27 15.10
C GLU A 15 17.96 -34.78 14.96
N GLU A 16 18.88 -34.44 14.07
CA GLU A 16 19.26 -33.05 13.79
C GLU A 16 18.06 -32.23 13.28
N ASN A 17 17.30 -32.77 12.33
CA ASN A 17 16.11 -32.12 11.79
C ASN A 17 15.03 -31.89 12.85
N LEU A 18 14.87 -32.83 13.80
CA LEU A 18 13.92 -32.71 14.90
C LEU A 18 14.35 -31.64 15.90
N ASN A 19 15.64 -31.59 16.25
CA ASN A 19 16.19 -30.56 17.13
C ASN A 19 16.09 -29.16 16.52
N ASP A 20 16.37 -29.03 15.23
CA ASP A 20 16.21 -27.78 14.48
C ASP A 20 14.74 -27.34 14.40
N PHE A 21 13.84 -28.30 14.17
CA PHE A 21 12.40 -28.05 14.15
C PHE A 21 11.89 -27.60 15.52
N ASP A 22 12.27 -28.29 16.61
CA ASP A 22 11.88 -27.93 17.98
C ASP A 22 12.39 -26.54 18.36
N SER A 23 13.65 -26.24 18.05
CA SER A 23 14.24 -24.91 18.26
C SER A 23 13.49 -23.83 17.48
N SER A 24 13.12 -24.12 16.23
CA SER A 24 12.35 -23.20 15.38
C SER A 24 10.93 -22.96 15.91
N VAL A 25 10.25 -24.03 16.34
CA VAL A 25 8.90 -23.95 16.93
C VAL A 25 8.93 -23.16 18.24
N SER A 26 9.92 -23.41 19.10
CA SER A 26 10.12 -22.68 20.35
C SER A 26 10.34 -21.18 20.10
N SER A 27 11.14 -20.83 19.09
CA SER A 27 11.32 -19.43 18.68
C SER A 27 10.02 -18.78 18.23
N VAL A 28 9.25 -19.47 17.37
CA VAL A 28 7.93 -18.99 16.91
C VAL A 28 6.96 -18.82 18.08
N GLN A 29 6.91 -19.78 19.00
CA GLN A 29 6.06 -19.73 20.19
C GLN A 29 6.39 -18.50 21.04
N ASN A 30 7.66 -18.20 21.29
CA ASN A 30 8.08 -17.02 22.05
C ASN A 30 7.67 -15.71 21.36
N MET A 31 7.81 -15.62 20.04
CA MET A 31 7.37 -14.46 19.27
C MET A 31 5.84 -14.28 19.33
N VAL A 32 5.09 -15.35 19.14
CA VAL A 32 3.61 -15.33 19.20
C VAL A 32 3.14 -14.94 20.60
N GLN A 33 3.75 -15.50 21.66
CA GLN A 33 3.42 -15.17 23.03
C GLN A 33 3.64 -13.68 23.29
N THR A 34 4.75 -13.11 22.82
CA THR A 34 5.02 -11.67 22.92
C THR A 34 3.95 -10.85 22.21
N LEU A 35 3.59 -11.23 20.97
CA LEU A 35 2.58 -10.53 20.18
C LEU A 35 1.18 -10.58 20.80
N VAL A 36 0.79 -11.73 21.38
CA VAL A 36 -0.52 -11.91 22.04
C VAL A 36 -0.57 -11.20 23.39
N SER A 37 0.57 -11.10 24.09
CA SER A 37 0.67 -10.38 25.37
C SER A 37 0.51 -8.86 25.21
N VAL A 38 0.83 -8.34 24.02
CA VAL A 38 0.57 -6.94 23.67
C VAL A 38 -0.91 -6.79 23.31
N SER A 39 -1.65 -6.04 24.14
CA SER A 39 -3.07 -5.71 23.93
C SER A 39 -3.33 -5.21 22.49
N ARG A 40 -3.98 -6.06 21.68
CA ARG A 40 -4.40 -5.70 20.32
C ARG A 40 -5.32 -4.47 20.33
N SER A 41 -6.19 -4.35 21.34
CA SER A 41 -7.16 -3.27 21.49
C SER A 41 -6.55 -1.89 21.71
N ASP A 42 -5.44 -1.78 22.44
CA ASP A 42 -4.84 -0.47 22.76
C ASP A 42 -3.93 0.07 21.66
N HIS A 43 -3.37 -0.82 20.84
CA HIS A 43 -2.46 -0.47 19.75
C HIS A 43 -3.15 -0.38 18.38
N LEU A 44 -4.17 -1.21 18.09
CA LEU A 44 -4.91 -1.14 16.83
C LEU A 44 -5.63 0.20 16.63
N ARG A 45 -6.08 0.84 17.72
CA ARG A 45 -6.73 2.18 17.65
C ARG A 45 -5.76 3.30 17.26
N LYS A 46 -4.45 3.07 17.31
CA LYS A 46 -3.41 4.08 17.00
C LYS A 46 -2.88 3.98 15.58
N LEU A 47 -3.21 2.91 14.85
CA LEU A 47 -2.74 2.70 13.48
C LEU A 47 -3.70 3.35 12.46
N ASP A 48 -3.15 3.82 11.34
CA ASP A 48 -3.96 4.16 10.17
C ASP A 48 -4.66 2.89 9.65
N PRO A 49 -5.87 2.98 9.09
CA PRO A 49 -6.60 1.81 8.60
C PRO A 49 -5.80 0.92 7.64
N LEU A 50 -4.89 1.50 6.85
CA LEU A 50 -4.06 0.73 5.92
C LEU A 50 -3.02 -0.14 6.66
N ASP A 51 -2.44 0.38 7.74
CA ASP A 51 -1.45 -0.36 8.53
C ASP A 51 -2.12 -1.42 9.42
N GLN A 52 -3.34 -1.13 9.90
CA GLN A 52 -4.19 -2.14 10.53
C GLN A 52 -4.49 -3.31 9.57
N ALA A 53 -4.89 -3.01 8.34
CA ALA A 53 -5.16 -4.05 7.33
C ALA A 53 -3.92 -4.91 7.02
N LYS A 54 -2.73 -4.31 6.95
CA LYS A 54 -1.47 -5.06 6.79
C LYS A 54 -1.23 -5.99 7.98
N LEU A 55 -1.36 -5.48 9.20
CA LEU A 55 -1.14 -6.26 10.42
C LEU A 55 -2.10 -7.46 10.50
N ASP A 56 -3.38 -7.25 10.18
CA ASP A 56 -4.38 -8.31 10.16
C ASP A 56 -4.09 -9.36 9.08
N LEU A 57 -3.68 -8.94 7.88
CA LEU A 57 -3.29 -9.87 6.82
C LEU A 57 -2.04 -10.68 7.17
N MET A 58 -1.04 -10.06 7.78
CA MET A 58 0.17 -10.75 8.24
C MET A 58 -0.16 -11.74 9.37
N SER A 59 -1.05 -11.36 10.28
CA SER A 59 -1.52 -12.24 11.36
C SER A 59 -2.27 -13.46 10.80
N ALA A 60 -3.19 -13.23 9.85
CA ALA A 60 -3.90 -14.30 9.16
C ALA A 60 -2.94 -15.21 8.38
N TYR A 61 -1.97 -14.65 7.66
CA TYR A 61 -0.96 -15.42 6.93
C TYR A 61 -0.13 -16.31 7.85
N ALA A 62 0.34 -15.76 8.97
CA ALA A 62 1.13 -16.50 9.95
C ALA A 62 0.34 -17.68 10.54
N LEU A 63 -0.91 -17.45 10.97
CA LEU A 63 -1.79 -18.49 11.49
C LEU A 63 -2.04 -19.61 10.47
N ASN A 64 -2.36 -19.26 9.23
CA ASN A 64 -2.60 -20.24 8.17
C ASN A 64 -1.32 -21.01 7.79
N SER A 65 -0.15 -20.37 7.87
CA SER A 65 1.14 -21.01 7.63
C SER A 65 1.50 -22.01 8.73
N MET A 66 1.25 -21.68 10.00
CA MET A 66 1.44 -22.62 11.11
C MET A 66 0.46 -23.80 11.01
N PHE A 67 -0.78 -23.54 10.60
CA PHE A 67 -1.75 -24.60 10.37
C PHE A 67 -1.37 -25.50 9.18
N TRP A 68 -0.82 -24.94 8.11
CA TRP A 68 -0.23 -25.72 7.01
C TRP A 68 0.86 -26.65 7.54
N MET A 69 1.77 -26.13 8.36
CA MET A 69 2.85 -26.91 8.96
C MET A 69 2.31 -28.04 9.85
N TYR A 70 1.29 -27.76 10.66
CA TYR A 70 0.58 -28.77 11.45
C TYR A 70 -0.02 -29.88 10.58
N LEU A 71 -0.67 -29.55 9.46
CA LEU A 71 -1.20 -30.58 8.55
C LEU A 71 -0.09 -31.50 8.02
N VAL A 72 1.07 -30.93 7.68
CA VAL A 72 2.25 -31.72 7.25
C VAL A 72 2.69 -32.68 8.36
N THR A 73 2.70 -32.26 9.63
CA THR A 73 3.08 -33.16 10.74
C THR A 73 2.05 -34.25 11.00
N GLN A 74 0.78 -34.04 10.64
CA GLN A 74 -0.26 -35.07 10.67
C GLN A 74 -0.26 -35.98 9.43
N GLY A 75 0.69 -35.82 8.51
CA GLY A 75 0.75 -36.58 7.25
C GLY A 75 -0.33 -36.19 6.24
N VAL A 76 -1.04 -35.08 6.46
CA VAL A 76 -2.05 -34.56 5.53
C VAL A 76 -1.38 -33.66 4.51
N ASN A 77 -1.54 -33.95 3.22
CA ASN A 77 -1.06 -33.06 2.15
C ASN A 77 -1.86 -31.75 2.15
N PRO A 78 -1.25 -30.60 2.52
CA PRO A 78 -2.02 -29.36 2.65
C PRO A 78 -2.46 -28.79 1.29
N LYS A 79 -1.85 -29.25 0.18
CA LYS A 79 -2.27 -28.87 -1.18
C LYS A 79 -3.67 -29.40 -1.54
N ASP A 80 -4.07 -30.49 -0.91
CA ASP A 80 -5.38 -31.13 -1.10
C ASP A 80 -6.37 -30.69 0.00
N HIS A 81 -5.93 -29.86 0.95
CA HIS A 81 -6.74 -29.32 2.03
C HIS A 81 -7.25 -27.90 1.71
N ALA A 82 -8.39 -27.52 2.30
CA ALA A 82 -9.02 -26.20 2.09
C ALA A 82 -8.12 -25.01 2.49
N ILE A 83 -7.08 -25.25 3.28
CA ILE A 83 -6.08 -24.25 3.69
C ILE A 83 -5.41 -23.55 2.49
N LYS A 84 -5.26 -24.26 1.37
CA LYS A 84 -4.74 -23.67 0.13
C LYS A 84 -5.62 -22.51 -0.34
N GLN A 85 -6.94 -22.65 -0.25
CA GLN A 85 -7.88 -21.60 -0.65
C GLN A 85 -7.80 -20.39 0.28
N GLU A 86 -7.60 -20.60 1.58
CA GLU A 86 -7.39 -19.50 2.54
C GLU A 86 -6.09 -18.74 2.26
N LEU A 87 -5.01 -19.42 1.89
CA LEU A 87 -3.75 -18.76 1.48
C LEU A 87 -3.92 -17.94 0.20
N GLU A 88 -4.65 -18.45 -0.81
CA GLU A 88 -4.96 -17.69 -2.03
C GLU A 88 -5.83 -16.47 -1.74
N ARG A 89 -6.81 -16.61 -0.83
CA ARG A 89 -7.64 -15.50 -0.37
C ARG A 89 -6.78 -14.43 0.31
N ILE A 90 -5.88 -14.81 1.20
CA ILE A 90 -4.95 -13.87 1.87
C ILE A 90 -4.07 -13.16 0.83
N ARG A 91 -3.49 -13.89 -0.13
CA ARG A 91 -2.69 -13.31 -1.23
C ARG A 91 -3.48 -12.28 -2.03
N THR A 92 -4.75 -12.59 -2.33
CA THR A 92 -5.64 -11.67 -3.03
C THR A 92 -5.82 -10.36 -2.25
N TYR A 93 -6.03 -10.42 -0.93
CA TYR A 93 -6.15 -9.21 -0.11
C TYR A 93 -4.83 -8.46 0.08
N MET A 94 -3.69 -9.16 0.17
CA MET A 94 -2.37 -8.52 0.17
C MET A 94 -2.14 -7.71 -1.12
N ASN A 95 -2.53 -8.26 -2.26
CA ASN A 95 -2.45 -7.55 -3.55
C ASN A 95 -3.35 -6.30 -3.58
N LYS A 96 -4.56 -6.35 -3.00
CA LYS A 96 -5.44 -5.19 -2.86
C LYS A 96 -4.81 -4.10 -1.98
N VAL A 97 -4.23 -4.48 -0.84
CA VAL A 97 -3.53 -3.54 0.05
C VAL A 97 -2.33 -2.90 -0.66
N LYS A 98 -1.58 -3.68 -1.45
CA LYS A 98 -0.49 -3.18 -2.28
C LYS A 98 -0.98 -2.17 -3.32
N GLU A 99 -2.03 -2.49 -4.07
CA GLU A 99 -2.62 -1.59 -5.08
C GLU A 99 -3.08 -0.26 -4.46
N ILE A 100 -3.74 -0.31 -3.29
CA ILE A 100 -4.18 0.90 -2.56
C ILE A 100 -2.97 1.73 -2.13
N THR A 101 -1.93 1.06 -1.61
CA THR A 101 -0.68 1.72 -1.19
C THR A 101 0.01 2.40 -2.38
N ASP A 102 0.07 1.73 -3.52
CA ASP A 102 0.72 2.25 -4.73
C ASP A 102 -0.09 3.41 -5.33
N ARG A 103 -1.44 3.32 -5.36
CA ARG A 103 -2.31 4.44 -5.74
C ARG A 103 -2.15 5.65 -4.83
N ARG A 104 -1.90 5.46 -3.53
CA ARG A 104 -1.61 6.58 -2.61
C ARG A 104 -0.30 7.29 -2.96
N LYS A 105 0.68 6.57 -3.52
CA LYS A 105 1.99 7.13 -3.92
C LYS A 105 2.01 7.68 -5.35
N ALA A 106 1.04 7.30 -6.19
CA ALA A 106 0.98 7.73 -7.58
C ALA A 106 0.79 9.25 -7.73
N ALA A 107 1.44 9.83 -8.73
CA ALA A 107 1.28 11.24 -9.07
C ALA A 107 -0.19 11.55 -9.38
N ARG A 108 -0.75 12.58 -8.75
CA ARG A 108 -2.12 13.02 -8.97
C ARG A 108 -2.15 14.15 -9.98
N LEU A 109 -3.07 14.07 -10.93
CA LEU A 109 -3.30 15.11 -11.91
C LEU A 109 -3.97 16.30 -11.22
N ASP A 110 -3.38 17.49 -11.35
CA ASP A 110 -3.99 18.72 -10.86
C ASP A 110 -5.18 19.07 -11.78
N LYS A 111 -6.38 18.78 -11.30
CA LYS A 111 -7.64 18.99 -12.03
C LYS A 111 -7.86 20.47 -12.35
N ASP A 112 -7.40 21.37 -11.48
CA ASP A 112 -7.54 22.81 -11.68
C ASP A 112 -6.58 23.29 -12.77
N ALA A 113 -5.32 22.85 -12.73
CA ALA A 113 -4.36 23.15 -13.78
C ALA A 113 -4.81 22.61 -15.15
N ALA A 114 -5.28 21.35 -15.19
CA ALA A 114 -5.83 20.76 -16.42
C ALA A 114 -7.04 21.56 -16.95
N SER A 115 -7.93 21.99 -16.06
CA SER A 115 -9.09 22.82 -16.44
C SER A 115 -8.67 24.19 -17.00
N ARG A 116 -7.61 24.81 -16.46
CA ARG A 116 -7.03 26.06 -16.99
C ARG A 116 -6.44 25.86 -18.38
N PHE A 117 -5.71 24.77 -18.61
CA PHE A 117 -5.17 24.46 -19.93
C PHE A 117 -6.27 24.26 -20.98
N VAL A 118 -7.34 23.53 -20.64
CA VAL A 118 -8.48 23.35 -21.53
C VAL A 118 -9.18 24.68 -21.82
N ARG A 119 -9.45 25.50 -20.81
CA ARG A 119 -10.08 26.82 -21.00
C ARG A 119 -9.23 27.76 -21.85
N SER A 120 -7.92 27.76 -21.66
CA SER A 120 -7.01 28.58 -22.46
C SER A 120 -6.90 28.08 -23.91
N ALA A 121 -6.97 26.77 -24.13
CA ALA A 121 -6.90 26.19 -25.47
C ALA A 121 -8.20 26.40 -26.28
N LEU A 122 -9.34 26.51 -25.60
CA LEU A 122 -10.65 26.79 -26.21
C LEU A 122 -10.97 28.29 -26.28
N TRP A 123 -10.07 29.16 -25.83
CA TRP A 123 -10.27 30.60 -25.88
C TRP A 123 -9.97 31.13 -27.29
N GLU A 124 -11.04 31.45 -28.03
CA GLU A 124 -10.93 32.23 -29.26
C GLU A 124 -11.04 33.73 -28.93
N PRO A 125 -10.08 34.58 -29.35
CA PRO A 125 -10.26 36.02 -29.23
C PRO A 125 -11.40 36.43 -30.16
N GLU A 126 -12.45 37.06 -29.61
CA GLU A 126 -13.47 37.71 -30.43
C GLU A 126 -12.78 38.65 -31.43
N ASP A 127 -13.03 38.43 -32.71
CA ASP A 127 -12.66 39.33 -33.80
C ASP A 127 -13.14 40.74 -33.42
N LYS A 128 -12.22 41.60 -32.99
CA LYS A 128 -12.42 43.05 -32.93
C LYS A 128 -12.58 43.56 -34.36
N LYS A 129 -13.73 43.29 -34.97
CA LYS A 129 -14.17 43.96 -36.18
C LYS A 129 -14.35 45.45 -35.86
N ARG A 130 -13.40 46.22 -36.39
CA ARG A 130 -13.57 47.55 -36.99
C ARG A 130 -13.91 48.70 -36.03
N LYS A 131 -12.88 49.41 -35.58
CA LYS A 131 -12.91 50.88 -35.45
C LYS A 131 -11.63 51.54 -35.96
N ASP A 132 -11.09 51.05 -37.08
CA ASP A 132 -10.19 51.82 -37.95
C ASP A 132 -11.01 52.51 -39.04
N THR A 133 -11.86 53.47 -38.67
CA THR A 133 -12.43 54.44 -39.64
C THR A 133 -12.90 55.72 -38.95
N LYS A 134 -11.97 56.50 -38.38
CA LYS A 134 -12.13 57.96 -38.27
C LYS A 134 -10.78 58.66 -38.05
N ARG A 135 -9.86 58.47 -39.00
CA ARG A 135 -8.83 59.47 -39.28
C ARG A 135 -9.35 60.38 -40.40
N LYS A 136 -9.20 61.71 -40.19
CA LYS A 136 -9.38 62.85 -41.11
C LYS A 136 -10.77 63.50 -41.19
N ASN A 137 -10.99 64.58 -40.42
CA ASN A 137 -10.91 65.98 -40.92
C ASN A 137 -11.67 66.96 -40.01
N THR A 138 -10.94 67.85 -39.32
CA THR A 138 -11.14 69.31 -39.16
C THR A 138 -10.32 69.78 -37.94
N THR A 139 -9.12 70.33 -38.13
CA THR A 139 -8.80 71.76 -38.32
C THR A 139 -8.76 72.54 -37.01
N GLU A 140 -7.55 73.02 -36.71
CA GLU A 140 -7.20 74.25 -35.99
C GLU A 140 -7.09 74.33 -34.45
N GLN A 141 -5.87 74.73 -34.08
CA GLN A 141 -5.50 75.71 -33.05
C GLN A 141 -5.23 75.29 -31.59
N SER A 142 -3.93 75.41 -31.26
CA SER A 142 -3.39 76.21 -30.15
C SER A 142 -2.84 75.49 -28.91
N HIS A 143 -1.50 75.40 -28.93
CA HIS A 143 -0.55 75.85 -27.89
C HIS A 143 -0.26 75.09 -26.58
N LYS A 144 1.07 74.99 -26.41
CA LYS A 144 1.92 75.07 -25.21
C LYS A 144 2.05 73.82 -24.34
N GLY A 145 3.28 73.29 -24.33
CA GLY A 145 3.67 72.10 -23.59
C GLY A 145 4.12 72.35 -22.16
N LYS A 146 4.68 71.30 -21.56
CA LYS A 146 5.88 71.33 -20.72
C LYS A 146 6.41 69.91 -20.52
N HIS A 147 7.73 69.85 -20.57
CA HIS A 147 8.62 68.72 -20.42
C HIS A 147 8.84 68.42 -18.94
N ILE A 148 8.81 67.15 -18.49
CA ILE A 148 9.41 66.75 -17.21
C ILE A 148 10.14 65.40 -17.38
N ARG A 149 11.43 65.44 -17.03
CA ARG A 149 12.42 64.34 -17.00
C ARG A 149 12.29 63.56 -15.70
N PHE A 150 12.62 62.28 -15.75
CA PHE A 150 12.84 61.40 -14.61
C PHE A 150 14.07 61.83 -13.79
N SER A 151 13.99 61.64 -12.47
CA SER A 151 15.12 61.35 -11.57
C SER A 151 14.88 59.98 -10.97
#